data_AF-J2ME00-F1
#
_entry.id   AF-J2ME00-F1
#
_cell.length_a   1.000
_cell.length_b   1.000
_cell.length_c   1.000
_cell.angle_alpha   90.00
_cell.angle_beta   90.00
_cell.angle_gamma   90.00
#
_symmetry.space_group_name_H-M   'P 1'
#
loop_
_entity.id
_entity.type
_entity.pdbx_description
1 polymer ?
#
loop_
_entity_poly.entity_id
_entity_poly.type
_entity_poly.pdbx_seq_one_letter_code
_entity_poly.pdbx_strand_id
1 'polypeptide(L)'
;MCHVHFKDVRKPVVQLARNNLWSFPDCIINGTFTVPGDGDIDFGALLDVLLAADYHGWLVVEAEQDPAVAPSYVYAKKGYDTLHALLDERIK
;
A
#
# COMPACT_ATOMS: atom_id res chain seq x y z
N MET A 1 11.71 12.53 8.20
CA MET A 1 10.60 11.56 8.22
C MET A 1 10.89 10.55 9.33
N CYS A 2 9.97 10.28 10.25
CA CYS A 2 10.22 9.35 11.38
C CYS A 2 9.51 7.99 11.23
N HIS A 3 8.45 7.92 10.42
CA HIS A 3 7.62 6.73 10.25
C HIS A 3 6.93 6.76 8.89
N VAL A 4 6.77 5.60 8.24
CA VAL A 4 6.16 5.50 6.91
C VAL A 4 5.17 4.35 6.86
N HIS A 5 3.95 4.64 6.43
CA HIS A 5 2.94 3.63 6.13
C HIS A 5 2.89 3.40 4.62
N PHE A 6 2.93 2.13 4.24
CA PHE A 6 2.81 1.64 2.89
C PHE A 6 1.40 1.09 2.71
N LYS A 7 0.54 2.00 2.22
CA LYS A 7 -0.84 1.73 1.83
C LYS A 7 -0.98 1.96 0.34
N ASP A 8 -1.46 0.97 -0.37
CA ASP A 8 -1.71 1.05 -1.81
C ASP A 8 -3.18 1.41 -2.08
N VAL A 9 -3.44 1.85 -3.31
CA VAL A 9 -4.79 2.18 -3.79
C VAL A 9 -5.03 1.59 -5.16
N ARG A 10 -6.27 1.20 -5.41
CA ARG A 10 -6.75 0.85 -6.76
C ARG A 10 -7.29 2.10 -7.44
N LYS A 11 -6.50 2.72 -8.33
CA LYS A 11 -6.81 3.97 -9.05
C LYS A 11 -8.20 3.95 -9.70
N PRO A 12 -8.66 2.87 -10.36
CA PRO A 12 -10.01 2.83 -10.92
C PRO A 12 -11.10 3.02 -9.85
N VAL A 13 -10.92 2.41 -8.67
CA VAL A 13 -11.87 2.52 -7.55
C VAL A 13 -11.80 3.90 -6.90
N VAL A 14 -10.60 4.49 -6.78
CA VAL A 14 -10.43 5.88 -6.32
C VAL A 14 -11.21 6.86 -7.22
N GLN A 15 -11.18 6.66 -8.55
CA GLN A 15 -11.93 7.51 -9.48
C GLN A 15 -13.44 7.35 -9.26
N LEU A 16 -13.93 6.12 -9.11
CA LEU A 16 -15.34 5.85 -8.78
C LEU A 16 -15.74 6.51 -7.46
N ALA A 17 -14.92 6.37 -6.42
CA ALA A 17 -15.17 6.95 -5.10
C ALA A 17 -15.33 8.48 -5.17
N ARG A 18 -14.43 9.16 -5.91
CA ARG A 18 -14.49 10.62 -6.10
C ARG A 18 -15.73 11.05 -6.88
N ASN A 19 -16.05 10.35 -7.96
CA ASN A 19 -17.19 10.67 -8.82
C ASN A 19 -18.54 10.46 -8.11
N ASN A 20 -18.59 9.52 -7.16
CA ASN A 20 -19.80 9.18 -6.40
C ASN A 20 -19.82 9.76 -4.98
N LEU A 21 -18.83 10.60 -4.62
CA LEU A 21 -18.71 11.22 -3.30
C LEU A 21 -18.80 10.21 -2.14
N TRP A 22 -18.15 9.05 -2.30
CA TRP A 22 -18.14 8.00 -1.30
C TRP A 22 -17.54 8.47 0.02
N SER A 23 -18.13 8.02 1.12
CA SER A 23 -17.52 8.19 2.44
C SER A 23 -16.27 7.33 2.58
N PHE A 24 -15.49 7.55 3.64
CA PHE A 24 -14.31 6.73 3.92
C PHE A 24 -14.67 5.25 4.18
N PRO A 25 -15.69 4.90 5.01
CA PRO A 25 -16.16 3.52 5.12
C PRO A 25 -16.60 2.91 3.78
N ASP A 26 -17.29 3.68 2.93
CA ASP A 26 -17.68 3.20 1.60
C ASP A 26 -16.43 2.87 0.76
N CYS A 27 -15.37 3.68 0.84
CA CYS A 27 -14.10 3.39 0.18
C CYS A 27 -13.46 2.08 0.67
N ILE A 28 -13.54 1.79 1.98
CA ILE A 28 -13.00 0.54 2.55
C ILE A 28 -13.75 -0.67 1.98
N ILE A 29 -15.08 -0.67 2.11
CA ILE A 29 -15.90 -1.82 1.71
C ILE A 29 -15.85 -2.03 0.19
N ASN A 30 -15.72 -0.97 -0.60
CA ASN A 30 -15.58 -1.07 -2.06
C ASN A 30 -14.14 -1.34 -2.53
N GLY A 31 -13.18 -1.55 -1.63
CA GLY A 31 -11.83 -1.96 -1.99
C GLY A 31 -10.99 -0.85 -2.64
N THR A 32 -11.15 0.39 -2.20
CA THR A 32 -10.29 1.50 -2.64
C THR A 32 -8.85 1.29 -2.19
N PHE A 33 -8.66 0.86 -0.94
CA PHE A 33 -7.34 0.63 -0.33
C PHE A 33 -6.93 -0.84 -0.44
N THR A 34 -5.63 -1.08 -0.49
CA THR A 34 -5.03 -2.40 -0.50
C THR A 34 -3.55 -2.35 -0.09
N VAL A 35 -2.88 -3.50 -0.10
CA VAL A 35 -1.46 -3.64 0.24
C VAL A 35 -0.56 -3.40 -0.98
N PRO A 36 0.72 -3.04 -0.78
CA PRO A 36 1.70 -2.95 -1.87
C PRO A 36 1.72 -4.22 -2.75
N GLY A 37 1.77 -4.02 -4.06
CA GLY A 37 1.75 -5.11 -5.05
C GLY A 37 0.35 -5.61 -5.40
N ASP A 38 -0.69 -4.95 -4.88
CA ASP A 38 -2.09 -5.23 -5.22
C ASP A 38 -2.88 -3.99 -5.68
N GLY A 39 -2.23 -2.83 -5.74
CA GLY A 39 -2.78 -1.60 -6.30
C GLY A 39 -1.86 -1.00 -7.37
N ASP A 40 -1.88 0.33 -7.44
CA ASP A 40 -1.34 1.09 -8.57
C ASP A 40 -0.26 2.11 -8.19
N ILE A 41 0.18 2.13 -6.93
CA ILE A 41 1.30 2.99 -6.48
C ILE A 41 2.64 2.34 -6.84
N ASP A 42 3.55 3.12 -7.42
CA ASP A 42 4.94 2.72 -7.64
C ASP A 42 5.75 2.88 -6.33
N PHE A 43 5.81 1.80 -5.56
CA PHE A 43 6.61 1.78 -4.33
C PHE A 43 8.10 1.68 -4.59
N GLY A 44 8.53 1.24 -5.76
CA GLY A 44 9.94 1.20 -6.11
C GLY A 44 10.53 2.61 -6.12
N ALA A 45 9.87 3.51 -6.86
CA ALA A 45 10.27 4.93 -6.90
C ALA A 45 10.19 5.60 -5.52
N LEU A 46 9.18 5.25 -4.70
CA LEU A 46 9.08 5.76 -3.33
C LEU A 46 10.28 5.33 -2.49
N LEU A 47 10.66 4.05 -2.54
CA LEU A 47 11.79 3.50 -1.81
C LEU A 47 13.10 4.17 -2.22
N ASP A 48 13.29 4.47 -3.51
CA ASP A 48 14.49 5.19 -3.99
C ASP A 48 14.62 6.56 -3.32
N VAL A 49 13.51 7.28 -3.14
CA VAL A 49 13.48 8.56 -2.41
C VAL A 49 13.83 8.37 -0.94
N LEU A 50 13.33 7.32 -0.28
CA LEU A 50 13.62 7.07 1.13
C LEU A 50 15.10 6.72 1.35
N LEU A 51 15.66 5.90 0.47
CA LEU A 51 17.08 5.52 0.50
C LEU A 51 17.98 6.73 0.26
N ALA A 52 17.67 7.56 -0.74
CA ALA A 52 18.42 8.79 -1.01
C ALA A 52 18.37 9.80 0.15
N ALA A 53 17.32 9.75 0.97
CA ALA A 53 17.17 10.56 2.17
C ALA A 53 17.82 9.95 3.43
N ASP A 54 18.53 8.82 3.31
CA ASP A 54 19.13 8.07 4.42
C ASP A 54 18.11 7.77 5.53
N TYR A 55 16.92 7.31 5.13
CA TYR A 55 15.86 6.99 6.09
C TYR A 55 16.15 5.70 6.87
N HIS A 56 16.27 5.82 8.20
CA HIS A 56 16.44 4.70 9.13
C HIS A 56 15.23 4.59 10.06
N GLY A 57 14.19 3.87 9.63
CA GLY A 57 13.00 3.65 10.44
C GLY A 57 12.10 2.56 9.90
N TRP A 58 10.91 2.45 10.48
CA TRP A 58 9.95 1.41 10.15
C TRP A 58 9.18 1.72 8.87
N LEU A 59 9.13 0.73 7.98
CA LEU A 59 8.20 0.67 6.86
C LEU A 59 7.04 -0.24 7.28
N VAL A 60 5.86 0.32 7.45
CA VAL A 60 4.69 -0.40 7.96
C VAL A 60 3.71 -0.67 6.83
N VAL A 61 3.48 -1.93 6.49
CA VAL A 61 2.37 -2.30 5.58
C VAL A 61 1.05 -2.07 6.28
N GLU A 62 0.15 -1.32 5.64
CA GLU A 62 -1.15 -0.99 6.21
C GLU A 62 -2.23 -0.95 5.13
N ALA A 63 -3.33 -1.66 5.32
CA ALA A 63 -4.50 -1.57 4.44
C ALA A 63 -5.80 -1.85 5.20
N GLU A 64 -6.77 -0.95 5.10
CA GLU A 64 -8.14 -1.19 5.54
C GLU A 64 -8.91 -1.87 4.40
N GLN A 65 -9.30 -3.13 4.64
CA GLN A 65 -10.07 -3.93 3.70
C GLN A 65 -11.10 -4.74 4.48
N ASP A 66 -12.18 -5.15 3.81
CA ASP A 66 -13.10 -6.15 4.36
C ASP A 66 -12.38 -7.51 4.42
N PRO A 67 -12.13 -8.09 5.61
CA PRO A 67 -11.41 -9.35 5.75
C PRO A 67 -12.17 -10.56 5.19
N ALA A 68 -13.48 -10.45 4.97
CA ALA A 68 -14.26 -11.49 4.30
C ALA A 68 -13.95 -11.57 2.79
N VAL A 69 -13.58 -10.43 2.18
CA VAL A 69 -13.20 -10.33 0.77
C VAL A 69 -11.68 -10.44 0.59
N ALA A 70 -10.92 -9.86 1.52
CA ALA A 70 -9.46 -9.81 1.51
C ALA A 70 -8.88 -10.39 2.81
N PRO A 71 -8.66 -11.72 2.88
CA PRO A 71 -8.19 -12.37 4.10
C PRO A 71 -6.88 -11.79 4.63
N SER A 72 -6.86 -11.37 5.90
CA SER A 72 -5.81 -10.52 6.47
C SER A 72 -4.40 -11.09 6.31
N TYR A 73 -4.18 -12.38 6.58
CA TYR A 73 -2.85 -12.97 6.47
C TYR A 73 -2.32 -12.97 5.03
N VAL A 74 -3.18 -13.28 4.06
CA VAL A 74 -2.79 -13.35 2.64
C VAL A 74 -2.32 -11.98 2.17
N TYR A 75 -3.06 -10.93 2.51
CA TYR A 75 -2.72 -9.56 2.13
C TYR A 75 -1.53 -9.00 2.92
N ALA A 76 -1.43 -9.28 4.22
CA ALA A 76 -0.25 -8.91 5.01
C ALA A 76 1.03 -9.54 4.44
N LYS A 77 0.99 -10.83 4.10
CA LYS A 77 2.13 -11.52 3.47
C LYS A 77 2.46 -10.92 2.11
N LYS A 78 1.45 -10.65 1.28
CA LYS A 78 1.64 -10.06 -0.05
C LYS A 78 2.35 -8.71 0.03
N GLY A 79 1.86 -7.80 0.87
CA GLY A 79 2.48 -6.49 1.06
C GLY A 79 3.92 -6.58 1.56
N TYR A 80 4.19 -7.48 2.51
CA TYR A 80 5.55 -7.73 3.00
C TYR A 80 6.47 -8.25 1.89
N ASP A 81 6.07 -9.32 1.19
CA ASP A 81 6.87 -9.94 0.14
C ASP A 81 7.21 -8.94 -0.98
N THR A 82 6.25 -8.10 -1.38
CA THR A 82 6.46 -7.07 -2.41
C THR A 82 7.49 -6.04 -1.98
N LEU A 83 7.36 -5.47 -0.78
CA LEU A 83 8.33 -4.46 -0.31
C LEU A 83 9.71 -5.07 -0.07
N HIS A 84 9.77 -6.29 0.47
CA HIS A 84 11.02 -6.99 0.68
C HIS A 84 11.76 -7.23 -0.63
N ALA A 85 11.07 -7.71 -1.67
CA ALA A 85 11.68 -7.93 -2.98
C ALA A 85 12.20 -6.62 -3.59
N LEU A 86 11.41 -5.55 -3.54
CA LEU A 86 11.82 -4.24 -4.05
C LEU A 86 13.04 -3.67 -3.32
N LEU A 87 13.12 -3.86 -2.00
CA LEU A 87 14.28 -3.45 -1.20
C LEU A 87 15.52 -4.28 -1.53
N ASP A 88 15.38 -5.61 -1.66
CA ASP A 88 16.49 -6.50 -2.00
C ASP A 88 17.12 -6.17 -3.35
N GLU A 89 16.36 -5.63 -4.29
CA GLU A 89 16.86 -5.16 -5.59
C GLU A 89 17.70 -3.87 -5.48
N ARG A 90 17.49 -3.07 -4.42
CA ARG A 90 18.09 -1.74 -4.25
C ARG A 90 19.29 -1.70 -3.32
N ILE A 91 19.40 -2.69 -2.43
CA ILE A 91 20.41 -2.72 -1.36
C ILE A 91 21.52 -3.75 -1.67
N LYS A 92 21.41 -4.50 -2.77
CA LYS A 92 22.53 -5.28 -3.32
C LYS A 92 23.60 -4.39 -3.93
#